data_AF-A0A376UGD8-F1
#
_entry.id   AF-A0A376UGD8-F1
#
_cell.length_a   1.000
_cell.length_b   1.000
_cell.length_c   1.000
_cell.angle_alpha   90.00
_cell.angle_beta   90.00
_cell.angle_gamma   90.00
#
_symmetry.space_group_name_H-M   'P 1'
#
loop_
_entity.id
_entity.type
_entity.pdbx_description
1 polymer ?
#
loop_
_entity_poly.entity_id
_entity_poly.type
_entity_poly.pdbx_seq_one_letter_code
_entity_poly.pdbx_strand_id
1 'polypeptide(L)'
;MINAAEKLVAIGCFCIGTNQVDLDAAAKRGIPVFNAPFSNTRSVAELVIGELLLLLRGVPEANAKAPVAWWNKLAAGSFEARGKKLGYHRLRSYWYAIGHSG
;
A
#
# COMPACT_ATOMS: atom_id res chain seq x y z
N MET A 1 -29.27 -1.27 8.18
CA MET A 1 -28.91 -2.63 7.73
C MET A 1 -28.64 -3.58 8.88
N ILE A 2 -27.70 -3.28 9.78
CA ILE A 2 -27.37 -4.16 10.92
C ILE A 2 -28.65 -4.54 11.69
N ASN A 3 -29.45 -3.58 12.16
CA ASN A 3 -30.67 -3.85 12.95
C ASN A 3 -31.75 -4.70 12.24
N ALA A 4 -31.75 -4.76 10.90
CA ALA A 4 -32.71 -5.57 10.14
C ALA A 4 -32.25 -7.03 9.98
N ALA A 5 -30.99 -7.35 10.28
CA ALA A 5 -30.43 -8.68 10.14
C ALA A 5 -30.51 -9.43 11.48
N GLU A 6 -31.63 -10.13 11.69
CA GLU A 6 -31.96 -10.82 12.95
C GLU A 6 -31.01 -11.98 13.28
N LYS A 7 -30.52 -12.70 12.25
CA LYS A 7 -29.61 -13.86 12.39
C LYS A 7 -28.13 -13.52 12.20
N LEU A 8 -27.76 -12.24 12.20
CA LEU A 8 -26.37 -11.82 11.95
C LEU A 8 -25.50 -12.09 13.18
N VAL A 9 -24.47 -12.93 13.02
CA VAL A 9 -23.58 -13.37 14.11
C VAL A 9 -22.22 -12.66 14.09
N ALA A 10 -21.71 -12.29 12.92
CA ALA A 10 -20.42 -11.61 12.75
C ALA A 10 -20.39 -10.82 11.43
N ILE A 11 -19.48 -9.84 11.33
CA ILE A 11 -19.21 -9.09 10.10
C ILE A 11 -17.73 -9.26 9.73
N GLY A 12 -17.46 -9.69 8.49
CA GLY A 12 -16.11 -9.78 7.94
C GLY A 12 -15.86 -8.69 6.91
N CYS A 13 -14.94 -7.78 7.20
CA CYS A 13 -14.40 -6.83 6.24
C CYS A 13 -13.21 -7.47 5.51
N PHE A 14 -13.38 -7.84 4.24
CA PHE A 14 -12.31 -8.38 3.39
C PHE A 14 -11.38 -7.27 2.87
N CYS A 15 -11.03 -6.35 3.75
CA CYS A 15 -10.17 -5.20 3.53
C CYS A 15 -9.51 -4.77 4.86
N ILE A 16 -8.60 -3.80 4.81
CA ILE A 16 -7.95 -3.27 6.01
C ILE A 16 -8.88 -2.32 6.77
N GLY A 17 -9.56 -1.44 6.04
CA GLY A 17 -10.48 -0.46 6.62
C GLY A 17 -11.80 -1.08 7.06
N THR A 18 -12.42 -0.47 8.07
CA THR A 18 -13.75 -0.83 8.58
C THR A 18 -14.73 0.34 8.50
N ASN A 19 -14.37 1.44 7.83
CA ASN A 19 -15.13 2.71 7.76
C ASN A 19 -16.54 2.54 7.18
N GLN A 20 -16.75 1.51 6.37
CA GLN A 20 -18.03 1.14 5.77
C GLN A 20 -18.99 0.44 6.73
N VAL A 21 -18.52 0.07 7.94
CA VAL A 21 -19.31 -0.62 8.96
C VAL A 21 -19.53 0.32 10.14
N ASP A 22 -20.79 0.43 10.59
CA ASP A 22 -21.13 1.09 11.85
C ASP A 22 -20.72 0.18 13.02
N LEU A 23 -19.53 0.46 13.56
CA LEU A 23 -18.92 -0.32 14.65
C LEU A 23 -19.71 -0.20 15.95
N ASP A 24 -20.31 0.96 16.22
CA ASP A 24 -21.08 1.20 17.44
C ASP A 24 -22.40 0.42 17.40
N ALA A 25 -23.09 0.42 16.27
CA ALA A 25 -24.31 -0.37 16.09
C ALA A 25 -24.02 -1.88 16.14
N ALA A 26 -22.90 -2.33 15.58
CA ALA A 26 -22.46 -3.72 15.67
C ALA A 26 -22.15 -4.12 17.13
N ALA A 27 -21.38 -3.29 17.85
CA ALA A 27 -21.02 -3.52 19.24
C ALA A 27 -22.24 -3.59 20.17
N LYS A 28 -23.22 -2.68 20.00
CA LYS A 28 -24.48 -2.67 20.77
C LYS A 28 -25.30 -3.95 20.62
N ARG A 29 -25.16 -4.67 19.50
CA ARG A 29 -25.82 -5.96 19.26
C ARG A 29 -24.93 -7.17 19.57
N GLY A 30 -23.72 -6.96 20.06
CA GLY A 30 -22.76 -8.04 20.33
C GLY A 30 -22.23 -8.71 19.06
N ILE A 31 -22.21 -8.01 17.92
CA ILE A 31 -21.75 -8.54 16.64
C ILE A 31 -20.28 -8.14 16.44
N PRO A 32 -19.31 -9.08 16.52
CA PRO A 32 -17.91 -8.79 16.25
C PRO A 32 -17.67 -8.44 14.77
N VAL A 33 -16.76 -7.49 14.55
CA VAL A 33 -16.31 -7.07 13.22
C VAL A 33 -14.84 -7.44 13.05
N PHE A 34 -14.55 -8.24 12.02
CA PHE A 34 -13.19 -8.67 11.67
C PHE A 34 -12.70 -7.92 10.43
N ASN A 35 -11.40 -7.68 10.33
CA ASN A 35 -10.75 -7.13 9.15
C ASN A 35 -9.45 -7.89 8.84
N ALA A 36 -8.76 -7.51 7.76
CA ALA A 36 -7.49 -8.10 7.37
C ALA A 36 -6.35 -7.06 7.44
N PRO A 37 -5.86 -6.69 8.63
CA PRO A 37 -5.03 -5.48 8.84
C PRO A 37 -3.64 -5.51 8.20
N PHE A 38 -3.10 -6.69 7.85
CA PHE A 38 -1.75 -6.85 7.32
C PHE A 38 -1.71 -7.47 5.92
N SER A 39 -2.86 -7.69 5.27
CA SER A 39 -2.95 -8.45 4.02
C SER A 39 -2.22 -7.78 2.85
N ASN A 40 -2.05 -6.46 2.86
CA ASN A 40 -1.38 -5.72 1.78
C ASN A 40 0.11 -5.43 2.03
N THR A 41 0.67 -5.93 3.14
CA THR A 41 2.02 -5.54 3.61
C THR A 41 3.07 -5.75 2.53
N ARG A 42 3.06 -6.91 1.87
CA ARG A 42 4.01 -7.22 0.80
C ARG A 42 3.77 -6.39 -0.46
N SER A 43 2.51 -6.26 -0.89
CA SER A 43 2.16 -5.51 -2.10
C SER A 43 2.54 -4.03 -2.00
N VAL A 44 2.33 -3.40 -0.84
CA VAL A 44 2.76 -2.01 -0.61
C VAL A 44 4.28 -1.89 -0.63
N ALA A 45 5.00 -2.85 -0.04
CA ALA A 45 6.46 -2.83 -0.05
C ALA A 45 7.04 -2.98 -1.47
N GLU A 46 6.48 -3.90 -2.27
CA GLU A 46 6.84 -4.09 -3.68
C GLU A 46 6.57 -2.82 -4.52
N LEU A 47 5.43 -2.17 -4.30
CA LEU A 47 5.08 -0.92 -4.97
C LEU A 47 6.07 0.21 -4.66
N VAL A 48 6.39 0.41 -3.38
CA VAL A 48 7.35 1.46 -2.96
C VAL A 48 8.74 1.22 -3.56
N ILE A 49 9.21 -0.03 -3.60
CA ILE A 49 10.48 -0.36 -4.24
C ILE A 49 10.42 -0.10 -5.76
N GLY A 50 9.33 -0.49 -6.41
CA GLY A 50 9.11 -0.22 -7.84
C GLY A 50 9.15 1.28 -8.16
N GLU A 51 8.39 2.08 -7.42
CA GLU A 51 8.35 3.54 -7.58
C GLU A 51 9.71 4.18 -7.29
N LEU A 52 10.42 3.73 -6.24
CA LEU A 52 11.77 4.19 -5.94
C LEU A 52 12.73 3.97 -7.12
N LEU A 53 12.71 2.78 -7.72
CA LEU A 53 13.56 2.46 -8.87
C LEU A 53 13.23 3.33 -10.08
N LEU A 54 11.94 3.54 -10.36
CA LEU A 54 11.49 4.37 -11.48
C LEU A 54 11.85 5.85 -11.29
N LEU A 55 11.65 6.38 -10.08
CA LEU A 55 11.97 7.77 -9.74
C LEU A 55 13.47 8.05 -9.80
N LEU A 56 14.31 7.14 -9.31
CA LEU A 56 15.77 7.29 -9.41
C LEU A 56 16.28 7.30 -10.86
N ARG A 57 15.49 6.79 -11.81
CA ARG A 57 15.83 6.68 -13.22
C ARG A 57 15.09 7.69 -14.11
N GLY A 58 14.29 8.58 -13.53
CA GLY A 58 13.50 9.56 -14.28
C GLY A 58 12.50 8.94 -15.26
N VAL A 59 12.14 7.67 -15.08
CA VAL A 59 11.31 6.92 -16.04
C VAL A 59 9.90 7.51 -16.17
N PRO A 60 9.20 7.94 -15.11
CA PRO A 60 7.86 8.53 -15.25
C PRO A 60 7.85 9.76 -16.17
N GLU A 61 8.86 10.62 -16.06
CA GLU A 61 9.01 11.80 -16.91
C GLU A 61 9.34 11.42 -18.37
N ALA A 62 10.31 10.52 -18.57
CA ALA A 62 10.67 10.04 -19.90
C ALA A 62 9.48 9.34 -20.59
N ASN A 63 8.71 8.55 -19.84
CA ASN A 63 7.50 7.88 -20.33
C ASN A 63 6.37 8.86 -20.67
N ALA A 64 6.23 9.98 -19.94
CA ALA A 64 5.26 11.02 -20.30
C ALA A 64 5.63 11.76 -21.60
N LYS A 65 6.92 11.88 -21.91
CA LYS A 65 7.45 12.57 -23.11
C LYS A 65 7.54 11.68 -24.35
N ALA A 66 7.77 10.38 -24.18
CA ALA A 66 7.96 9.46 -25.31
C ALA A 66 6.76 9.38 -26.29
N PRO A 67 5.49 9.35 -25.85
CA PRO A 67 4.33 9.30 -26.75
C PRO A 67 4.17 10.54 -27.64
N VAL A 68 4.67 11.70 -27.20
CA VAL A 68 4.66 12.94 -27.99
C VAL A 68 5.90 13.07 -28.88
N ALA A 69 6.47 11.93 -29.30
CA ALA A 69 7.67 11.81 -30.12
C ALA A 69 8.94 12.45 -29.53
N TRP A 70 8.94 12.79 -28.23
CA TRP A 70 10.11 13.35 -27.57
C TRP A 70 10.92 12.24 -26.90
N TRP A 71 12.00 11.84 -27.57
CA TRP A 71 12.92 10.81 -27.10
C TRP A 71 14.02 11.38 -26.20
N ASN A 72 13.83 11.30 -24.88
CA ASN A 72 14.78 11.81 -23.90
C ASN A 72 15.72 10.72 -23.36
N LYS A 73 16.76 10.36 -24.13
CA LYS A 73 17.78 9.36 -23.74
C LYS A 73 18.97 10.02 -23.07
N LEU A 74 18.82 10.37 -21.80
CA LEU A 74 19.88 10.99 -20.99
C LEU A 74 20.25 10.12 -19.79
N ALA A 75 21.54 10.09 -19.46
CA ALA A 75 22.05 9.48 -18.23
C ALA A 75 22.20 10.50 -17.09
N ALA A 76 22.26 11.80 -17.42
CA ALA A 76 22.34 12.86 -16.43
C ALA A 76 21.10 12.83 -15.52
N GLY A 77 21.32 12.84 -14.20
CA GLY A 77 20.24 12.75 -13.21
C GLY A 77 19.62 11.36 -13.03
N SER A 78 20.14 10.31 -13.68
CA SER A 78 19.75 8.92 -13.45
C SER A 78 20.72 8.22 -12.50
N PHE A 79 20.19 7.51 -11.49
CA PHE A 79 20.99 6.88 -10.45
C PHE A 79 20.65 5.40 -10.28
N GLU A 80 21.65 4.62 -9.86
CA GLU A 80 21.39 3.31 -9.26
C GLU A 80 20.89 3.46 -7.81
N ALA A 81 19.92 2.64 -7.45
CA ALA A 81 19.44 2.51 -6.06
C ALA A 81 20.49 1.87 -5.14
N ARG A 82 21.35 1.00 -5.69
CA ARG A 82 22.46 0.40 -4.95
C ARG A 82 23.36 1.50 -4.36
N GLY A 83 23.67 1.38 -3.07
CA GLY A 83 24.48 2.35 -2.34
C GLY A 83 23.75 3.64 -1.94
N LYS A 84 22.46 3.80 -2.26
CA LYS A 84 21.63 4.90 -1.75
C LYS A 84 21.02 4.54 -0.40
N LYS A 85 20.82 5.54 0.45
CA LYS A 85 20.19 5.39 1.76
C LYS A 85 18.69 5.68 1.63
N LEU A 86 17.87 4.74 2.08
CA LEU A 86 16.42 4.89 2.13
C LEU A 86 15.99 5.22 3.56
N GLY A 87 15.40 6.40 3.77
CA GLY A 87 14.85 6.79 5.07
C GLY A 87 13.44 6.26 5.25
N TYR A 88 13.15 5.63 6.40
CA TYR A 88 11.81 5.19 6.75
C TYR A 88 11.45 5.58 8.18
N HIS A 89 10.23 6.10 8.39
CA HIS A 89 9.80 6.59 9.71
C HIS A 89 8.58 5.89 10.31
N ARG A 90 7.79 5.13 9.55
CA ARG A 90 6.56 4.49 10.07
C ARG A 90 6.09 3.25 9.28
N LEU A 91 7.03 2.43 8.82
CA LEU A 91 6.75 1.31 7.90
C LEU A 91 7.32 -0.04 8.37
N ARG A 92 7.53 -0.24 9.69
CA ARG A 92 8.20 -1.44 10.23
C ARG A 92 7.61 -2.77 9.70
N SER A 93 6.28 -2.94 9.75
CA SER A 93 5.63 -4.16 9.25
C SER A 93 5.88 -4.39 7.75
N TYR A 94 5.89 -3.33 6.95
CA TYR A 94 6.17 -3.36 5.51
C TYR A 94 7.63 -3.69 5.22
N TRP A 95 8.56 -3.23 6.05
CA TRP A 95 9.99 -3.49 5.85
C TRP A 95 10.42 -4.89 6.25
N TYR A 96 9.74 -5.53 7.21
CA TYR A 96 9.94 -6.96 7.44
C TYR A 96 9.62 -7.80 6.20
N ALA A 97 8.64 -7.38 5.38
CA ALA A 97 8.29 -8.08 4.15
C ALA A 97 9.37 -8.01 3.06
N ILE A 98 10.33 -7.06 3.15
CA ILE A 98 11.45 -6.95 2.21
C ILE A 98 12.74 -7.61 2.69
N GLY A 99 12.68 -8.34 3.81
CA GLY A 99 13.83 -9.07 4.36
C GLY A 99 14.76 -8.24 5.25
N HIS A 100 14.34 -7.06 5.73
CA HIS A 100 15.09 -6.32 6.75
C HIS A 100 14.65 -6.75 8.16
N SER A 101 15.59 -7.27 8.95
CA SER A 101 15.38 -7.78 10.31
C SER A 101 15.86 -6.83 11.43
N GLY A 102 16.08 -5.53 11.13
CA GLY A 102 16.61 -4.51 12.06
C GLY A 102 15.60 -3.48 12.55
#